data_AF-A0A815GJX6-F1
#
_entry.id   AF-A0A815GJX6-F1
#
_cell.length_a   1.000
_cell.length_b   1.000
_cell.length_c   1.000
_cell.angle_alpha   90.00
_cell.angle_beta   90.00
_cell.angle_gamma   90.00
#
_symmetry.space_group_name_H-M   'P 1'
#
loop_
_entity.id
_entity.type
_entity.pdbx_description
1 polymer ?
#
loop_
_entity_poly.entity_id
_entity_poly.type
_entity_poly.pdbx_seq_one_letter_code
_entity_poly.pdbx_strand_id
1 'polypeptide(L)'
;MIACKYENYDVVQYLLSLDIIKLLLEEYHAKIIKNNVGCTPLTIAGVDDDELVMNYYMNNDDKSWYTTSQIIDELELIGCYHLTSNKVDRYSKSYEYFLRVMKLRYKDLNKSILNTNLLPPMEVYDYYIECQTIEELELIKNDPDRIMMQGLMIWERLNITFDFLNQLNTQALYYANNIEYQRAIQLYTHACYLRIKTQIDVHGYLEDLKNCTKINWQ
;
A
#
# COMPACT_ATOMS: atom_id res chain seq x y z
N MET A 1 -1.85 -15.12 1.62
CA MET A 1 -1.42 -15.82 0.39
C MET A 1 0.10 -15.91 0.41
N ILE A 2 0.66 -17.12 0.38
CA ILE A 2 2.10 -17.26 0.20
C ILE A 2 2.34 -17.06 -1.30
N ALA A 3 3.11 -16.06 -1.68
CA ALA A 3 3.65 -15.96 -3.02
C ALA A 3 5.09 -16.48 -2.91
N CYS A 4 5.24 -17.79 -3.09
CA CYS A 4 6.56 -18.43 -3.11
C CYS A 4 6.70 -19.26 -4.38
N LYS A 5 7.90 -19.19 -4.98
CA LYS A 5 8.26 -20.01 -6.14
C LYS A 5 9.02 -21.24 -5.67
N TYR A 6 8.50 -22.43 -5.98
CA TYR A 6 9.20 -23.71 -5.85
C TYR A 6 9.30 -24.34 -7.24
N GLU A 7 10.53 -24.52 -7.73
CA GLU A 7 10.81 -24.91 -9.12
C GLU A 7 10.07 -24.04 -10.16
N ASN A 8 9.10 -24.62 -10.89
CA ASN A 8 8.27 -23.96 -11.92
C ASN A 8 6.84 -23.69 -11.47
N TYR A 9 6.49 -23.95 -10.21
CA TYR A 9 5.13 -23.78 -9.71
C TYR A 9 5.03 -22.53 -8.83
N ASP A 10 4.08 -21.67 -9.18
CA ASP A 10 3.60 -20.62 -8.29
C ASP A 10 2.68 -21.27 -7.27
N VAL A 11 3.17 -21.45 -6.04
CA VAL A 11 2.33 -21.98 -4.95
C VAL A 11 1.49 -20.82 -4.41
N VAL A 12 0.35 -20.56 -5.05
CA VAL A 12 -0.61 -19.52 -4.61
C VAL A 12 -1.67 -20.19 -3.74
N GLN A 13 -1.36 -20.46 -2.47
CA GLN A 13 -2.31 -21.09 -1.55
C GLN A 13 -2.51 -20.28 -0.26
N TYR A 14 -3.75 -20.33 0.25
CA TYR A 14 -4.30 -19.61 1.41
C TYR A 14 -3.75 -20.11 2.76
N LEU A 15 -2.43 -20.24 2.90
CA LEU A 15 -1.83 -20.82 4.10
C LEU A 15 -1.08 -19.72 4.85
N LEU A 16 -1.73 -19.13 5.87
CA LEU A 16 -1.07 -18.30 6.89
C LEU A 16 -0.48 -19.14 8.03
N SER A 17 -0.52 -20.48 7.93
CA SER A 17 0.09 -21.31 8.96
C SER A 17 1.60 -21.07 8.99
N LEU A 18 2.07 -20.51 10.11
CA LEU A 18 3.49 -20.26 10.36
C LEU A 18 4.33 -21.53 10.18
N ASP A 19 3.80 -22.70 10.54
CA ASP A 19 4.47 -23.98 10.37
C ASP A 19 4.71 -24.32 8.89
N ILE A 20 3.74 -24.03 8.02
CA ILE A 20 3.85 -24.23 6.58
C ILE A 20 4.82 -23.22 5.97
N ILE A 21 4.79 -21.97 6.43
CA ILE A 21 5.73 -20.93 5.99
C ILE A 21 7.17 -21.35 6.31
N LYS A 22 7.43 -21.80 7.54
CA LYS A 22 8.74 -22.31 7.96
C LYS A 22 9.17 -23.51 7.12
N LEU A 23 8.27 -24.48 6.93
CA LEU A 23 8.54 -25.65 6.09
C LEU A 23 8.98 -25.24 4.67
N LEU A 24 8.24 -24.34 4.02
CA LEU A 24 8.54 -23.91 2.65
C LEU A 24 9.86 -23.15 2.54
N LEU A 25 10.13 -22.23 3.47
CA LEU A 25 11.30 -21.36 3.38
C LEU A 25 12.57 -22.04 3.89
N GLU A 26 12.49 -22.81 4.97
CA GLU A 26 13.65 -23.42 5.62
C GLU A 26 14.02 -24.77 5.01
N GLU A 27 13.04 -25.65 4.78
CA GLU A 27 13.28 -27.02 4.29
C GLU A 27 13.27 -27.09 2.75
N TYR A 28 12.35 -26.37 2.09
CA TYR A 28 12.22 -26.39 0.63
C TYR A 28 12.92 -25.23 -0.07
N HIS A 29 13.57 -24.33 0.67
CA HIS A 29 14.29 -23.16 0.15
C HIS A 29 13.47 -22.32 -0.84
N ALA A 30 12.16 -22.21 -0.57
CA ALA A 30 11.27 -21.44 -1.42
C ALA A 30 11.66 -19.96 -1.41
N LYS A 31 11.50 -19.30 -2.56
CA LYS A 31 11.81 -17.87 -2.69
C LYS A 31 10.56 -17.04 -2.50
N ILE A 32 10.65 -16.02 -1.65
CA ILE A 32 9.63 -14.99 -1.50
C ILE A 32 9.50 -14.20 -2.80
N ILE A 33 8.29 -14.14 -3.35
CA ILE A 33 7.94 -13.36 -4.53
C ILE A 33 6.70 -12.50 -4.24
N LYS A 34 6.41 -11.53 -5.12
CA LYS A 34 5.14 -10.81 -5.12
C LYS A 34 4.10 -11.59 -5.92
N ASN A 35 2.83 -11.51 -5.54
CA ASN A 35 1.75 -12.03 -6.37
C ASN A 35 1.39 -11.10 -7.53
N ASN A 36 0.33 -11.47 -8.25
CA ASN A 36 -0.26 -10.72 -9.35
C ASN A 36 -0.77 -9.31 -8.98
N VAL A 37 -1.00 -9.00 -7.70
CA VAL A 37 -1.35 -7.63 -7.24
C VAL A 37 -0.19 -6.91 -6.55
N GLY A 38 1.01 -7.49 -6.57
CA GLY A 38 2.22 -6.84 -6.05
C GLY A 38 2.47 -7.01 -4.54
N CYS A 39 1.72 -7.88 -3.86
CA CYS A 39 1.86 -8.17 -2.43
C CYS A 39 2.79 -9.35 -2.17
N THR A 40 3.65 -9.22 -1.17
CA THR A 40 4.44 -10.31 -0.62
C THR A 40 3.66 -11.02 0.50
N PRO A 41 4.11 -12.22 0.95
CA PRO A 41 3.58 -12.85 2.15
C PRO A 41 3.57 -11.94 3.39
N LEU A 42 4.56 -11.05 3.54
CA LEU A 42 4.61 -10.09 4.65
C LEU A 42 3.51 -9.03 4.52
N THR A 43 3.30 -8.48 3.31
CA THR A 43 2.19 -7.53 3.09
C THR A 43 0.87 -8.14 3.52
N ILE A 44 0.62 -9.39 3.15
CA ILE A 44 -0.68 -10.03 3.39
C ILE A 44 -0.87 -10.34 4.87
N ALA A 45 0.17 -10.84 5.54
CA ALA A 45 0.13 -11.04 6.98
C ALA A 45 -0.19 -9.73 7.72
N GLY A 46 0.35 -8.60 7.27
CA GLY A 46 0.04 -7.29 7.87
C GLY A 46 -1.36 -6.76 7.57
N VAL A 47 -1.90 -7.04 6.39
CA VAL A 47 -3.31 -6.70 6.07
C VAL A 47 -4.29 -7.55 6.87
N ASP A 48 -3.94 -8.81 7.13
CA ASP A 48 -4.73 -9.77 7.91
C ASP A 48 -4.49 -9.63 9.44
N ASP A 49 -3.68 -8.66 9.88
CA ASP A 49 -3.31 -8.45 11.29
C ASP A 49 -2.62 -9.66 11.97
N ASP A 50 -1.93 -10.52 11.20
CA ASP A 50 -1.20 -11.70 11.69
C ASP A 50 0.22 -11.32 12.17
N GLU A 51 0.30 -10.77 13.38
CA GLU A 51 1.57 -10.37 14.00
C GLU A 51 2.55 -11.54 14.20
N LEU A 52 2.07 -12.79 14.34
CA LEU A 52 2.97 -13.94 14.50
C LEU A 52 3.76 -14.20 13.23
N VAL A 53 3.10 -14.20 12.08
CA VAL A 53 3.74 -14.38 10.78
C VAL A 53 4.58 -13.16 10.41
N MET A 54 4.07 -11.95 10.68
CA MET A 54 4.81 -10.71 10.48
C MET A 54 6.14 -10.70 11.24
N ASN A 55 6.12 -11.06 12.52
CA ASN A 55 7.34 -11.11 13.34
C ASN A 55 8.32 -12.16 12.83
N TYR A 56 7.85 -13.31 12.35
CA TYR A 56 8.72 -14.30 11.72
C TYR A 56 9.47 -13.75 10.51
N TYR A 57 8.80 -12.99 9.63
CA TYR A 57 9.43 -12.38 8.46
C TYR A 57 10.38 -11.22 8.81
N MET A 58 10.06 -10.44 9.84
CA MET A 58 10.83 -9.25 10.24
C MET A 58 11.95 -9.52 11.24
N ASN A 59 12.00 -10.71 11.85
CA ASN A 59 13.03 -11.05 12.83
C ASN A 59 14.41 -11.08 12.16
N ASN A 60 15.35 -10.34 12.78
CA ASN A 60 16.70 -10.10 12.28
C ASN A 60 17.74 -11.01 12.93
N ASP A 61 17.36 -12.24 13.30
CA ASP A 61 18.38 -13.26 13.57
C ASP A 61 19.14 -13.56 12.25
N ASP A 62 20.21 -14.35 12.28
CA ASP A 62 21.12 -14.62 11.14
C ASP A 62 20.45 -15.07 9.81
N LYS A 63 19.12 -15.26 9.79
CA LYS A 63 18.26 -15.59 8.65
C LYS A 63 17.19 -14.51 8.42
N SER A 64 17.58 -13.27 8.12
CA SER A 64 16.61 -12.23 7.76
C SER A 64 16.09 -12.44 6.34
N TRP A 65 14.77 -12.59 6.18
CA TRP A 65 14.10 -12.76 4.88
C TRP A 65 14.01 -11.47 4.07
N TYR A 66 14.09 -10.32 4.75
CA TYR A 66 13.98 -8.99 4.17
C TYR A 66 15.06 -8.06 4.72
N THR A 67 15.63 -7.23 3.86
CA THR A 67 16.44 -6.10 4.34
C THR A 67 15.58 -5.08 5.09
N THR A 68 16.19 -4.25 5.95
CA THR A 68 15.48 -3.17 6.65
C THR A 68 14.71 -2.25 5.69
N SER A 69 15.28 -1.95 4.52
CA SER A 69 14.61 -1.13 3.50
C SER A 69 13.37 -1.82 2.95
N GLN A 70 13.43 -3.12 2.67
CA GLN A 70 12.26 -3.88 2.22
C GLN A 70 11.20 -3.96 3.32
N ILE A 71 11.58 -4.13 4.59
CA ILE A 71 10.63 -4.11 5.72
C ILE A 71 9.93 -2.75 5.79
N ILE A 72 10.64 -1.65 5.57
CA ILE A 72 10.06 -0.30 5.52
C ILE A 72 9.02 -0.21 4.40
N ASP A 73 9.37 -0.58 3.16
CA ASP A 73 8.45 -0.54 2.02
C ASP A 73 7.21 -1.42 2.23
N GLU A 74 7.39 -2.61 2.81
CA GLU A 74 6.29 -3.54 3.11
C GLU A 74 5.34 -2.98 4.18
N LEU A 75 5.87 -2.40 5.27
CA LEU A 75 5.05 -1.79 6.32
C LEU A 75 4.32 -0.53 5.84
N GLU A 76 4.97 0.27 4.99
CA GLU A 76 4.32 1.39 4.29
C GLU A 76 3.13 0.91 3.46
N LEU A 77 3.34 -0.11 2.63
CA LEU A 77 2.29 -0.68 1.78
C LEU A 77 1.16 -1.31 2.61
N ILE A 78 1.46 -1.98 3.73
CA ILE A 78 0.45 -2.47 4.67
C ILE A 78 -0.41 -1.31 5.21
N GLY A 79 0.23 -0.21 5.61
CA GLY A 79 -0.46 1.01 6.05
C GLY A 79 -1.38 1.58 4.96
N CYS A 80 -0.98 1.51 3.70
CA CYS A 80 -1.81 1.90 2.56
C CYS A 80 -3.03 0.97 2.36
N TYR A 81 -2.85 -0.35 2.46
CA TYR A 81 -3.95 -1.30 2.34
C TYR A 81 -4.98 -1.16 3.47
N HIS A 82 -4.56 -0.84 4.69
CA HIS A 82 -5.51 -0.57 5.77
C HIS A 82 -6.48 0.57 5.42
N LEU A 83 -6.06 1.58 4.63
CA LEU A 83 -6.94 2.67 4.18
C LEU A 83 -8.05 2.25 3.20
N THR A 84 -7.92 1.08 2.57
CA THR A 84 -8.97 0.53 1.68
C THR A 84 -10.03 -0.24 2.46
N SER A 85 -9.80 -0.50 3.75
CA SER A 85 -10.72 -1.23 4.62
C SER A 85 -12.00 -0.44 4.89
N ASN A 86 -13.08 -1.17 5.12
CA ASN A 86 -14.35 -0.62 5.63
C ASN A 86 -14.41 -0.59 7.16
N LYS A 87 -13.34 -1.00 7.86
CA LYS A 87 -13.27 -0.94 9.32
C LYS A 87 -13.22 0.52 9.80
N VAL A 88 -13.83 0.77 10.96
CA VAL A 88 -13.91 2.12 11.58
C VAL A 88 -12.52 2.65 11.98
N ASP A 89 -11.62 1.75 12.35
CA ASP A 89 -10.26 2.03 12.83
C ASP A 89 -9.22 2.13 11.70
N ARG A 90 -9.63 2.13 10.42
CA ARG A 90 -8.70 2.08 9.27
C ARG A 90 -7.64 3.17 9.27
N TYR A 91 -8.01 4.40 9.65
CA TYR A 91 -7.10 5.54 9.66
C TYR A 91 -6.10 5.44 10.82
N SER A 92 -6.58 5.07 12.01
CA SER A 92 -5.70 4.82 13.16
C SER A 92 -4.75 3.66 12.89
N LYS A 93 -5.22 2.60 12.23
CA LYS A 93 -4.40 1.44 11.90
C LYS A 93 -3.33 1.77 10.87
N SER A 94 -3.70 2.47 9.80
CA SER A 94 -2.76 2.99 8.81
C SER A 94 -1.70 3.90 9.46
N TYR A 95 -2.13 4.82 10.34
CA TYR A 95 -1.24 5.66 11.13
C TYR A 95 -0.24 4.86 11.96
N GLU A 96 -0.68 3.79 12.64
CA GLU A 96 0.21 2.93 13.44
C GLU A 96 1.33 2.32 12.59
N TYR A 97 1.01 1.87 11.37
CA TYR A 97 2.01 1.35 10.44
C TYR A 97 2.98 2.43 9.95
N PHE A 98 2.49 3.61 9.59
CA PHE A 98 3.35 4.74 9.22
C PHE A 98 4.26 5.16 10.39
N LEU A 99 3.76 5.14 11.62
CA LEU A 99 4.56 5.43 12.81
C LEU A 99 5.61 4.34 13.07
N ARG A 100 5.27 3.06 12.85
CA ARG A 100 6.21 1.93 12.93
C ARG A 100 7.34 2.10 11.91
N VAL A 101 7.01 2.52 10.69
CA VAL A 101 7.99 2.86 9.64
C VAL A 101 8.91 3.98 10.09
N MET A 102 8.38 5.11 10.58
CA MET A 102 9.22 6.23 11.02
C MET A 102 10.16 5.81 12.15
N LYS A 103 9.68 5.05 13.14
CA LYS A 103 10.53 4.52 14.20
C LYS A 103 11.66 3.62 13.67
N LEU A 104 11.40 2.84 12.62
CA LEU A 104 12.44 2.03 11.97
C LEU A 104 13.47 2.87 11.23
N ARG A 105 13.04 3.93 10.52
CA ARG A 105 13.95 4.87 9.82
C ARG A 105 14.94 5.53 10.76
N TYR A 106 14.49 5.88 11.97
CA TYR A 106 15.30 6.56 12.98
C TYR A 106 15.93 5.62 14.03
N LYS A 107 15.82 4.30 13.85
CA LYS A 107 16.36 3.32 14.81
C LYS A 107 17.88 3.41 14.94
N ASP A 108 18.60 3.65 13.84
CA ASP A 108 20.02 3.95 13.84
C ASP A 108 20.22 5.44 13.51
N LEU A 109 20.45 6.25 14.54
CA LEU A 109 20.62 7.70 14.42
C LEU A 109 21.79 8.10 13.50
N ASN A 110 22.77 7.21 13.28
CA ASN A 110 23.91 7.48 12.41
C ASN A 110 23.67 7.05 10.95
N LYS A 111 22.56 6.35 10.67
CA LYS A 111 22.18 5.80 9.36
C LYS A 111 20.68 5.91 9.14
N SER A 112 20.12 7.10 9.30
CA SER A 112 18.69 7.28 9.02
C SER A 112 18.40 6.92 7.56
N ILE A 113 17.40 6.07 7.36
CA ILE A 113 16.95 5.66 6.02
C ILE A 113 15.84 6.62 5.62
N LEU A 114 16.22 7.84 5.24
CA LEU A 114 15.28 8.82 4.72
C LEU A 114 14.91 8.50 3.28
N ASN A 115 13.64 8.72 2.94
CA ASN A 115 13.20 8.60 1.55
C ASN A 115 13.73 9.79 0.76
N THR A 116 14.52 9.51 -0.28
CA THR A 116 15.02 10.54 -1.21
C THR A 116 14.14 10.73 -2.44
N ASN A 117 13.23 9.78 -2.70
CA ASN A 117 12.39 9.74 -3.89
C ASN A 117 10.95 10.17 -3.58
N LEU A 118 10.78 11.31 -2.91
CA LEU A 118 9.45 11.85 -2.63
C LEU A 118 8.78 12.35 -3.91
N LEU A 119 7.46 12.18 -3.98
CA LEU A 119 6.68 12.85 -5.01
C LEU A 119 6.78 14.37 -4.82
N PRO A 120 6.83 15.15 -5.91
CA PRO A 120 6.71 16.60 -5.79
C PRO A 120 5.32 16.97 -5.24
N PRO A 121 5.15 18.17 -4.67
CA PRO A 121 3.83 18.68 -4.32
C PRO A 121 2.93 18.69 -5.55
N MET A 122 1.83 17.93 -5.49
CA MET A 122 0.88 17.80 -6.60
C MET A 122 -0.50 18.26 -6.15
N GLU A 123 -1.20 18.94 -7.04
CA GLU A 123 -2.56 19.46 -6.79
C GLU A 123 -3.54 18.33 -6.39
N VAL A 124 -3.39 17.14 -6.99
CA VAL A 124 -4.22 15.96 -6.67
C VAL A 124 -4.10 15.50 -5.21
N TYR A 125 -2.99 15.84 -4.54
CA TYR A 125 -2.75 15.55 -3.14
C TYR A 125 -2.75 16.84 -2.29
N ASP A 126 -3.46 17.86 -2.75
CA ASP A 126 -3.60 19.16 -2.07
C ASP A 126 -2.25 19.81 -1.74
N TYR A 127 -1.25 19.57 -2.59
CA TYR A 127 0.15 19.98 -2.42
C TYR A 127 0.82 19.52 -1.12
N TYR A 128 0.27 18.49 -0.45
CA TYR A 128 0.96 17.84 0.65
C TYR A 128 2.24 17.16 0.19
N ILE A 129 3.13 16.96 1.15
CA ILE A 129 4.37 16.21 0.99
C ILE A 129 4.34 15.08 2.01
N GLU A 130 4.82 13.90 1.62
CA GLU A 130 4.94 12.75 2.50
C GLU A 130 5.75 13.09 3.76
N CYS A 131 5.15 12.90 4.94
CA CYS A 131 5.84 13.06 6.23
C CYS A 131 7.13 12.25 6.26
N GLN A 132 8.24 12.89 6.64
CA GLN A 132 9.55 12.28 6.80
C GLN A 132 9.96 12.12 8.26
N THR A 133 9.31 12.82 9.19
CA THR A 133 9.62 12.77 10.62
C THR A 133 8.43 12.25 11.44
N ILE A 134 8.70 11.81 12.67
CA ILE A 134 7.64 11.40 13.61
C ILE A 134 6.78 12.62 13.98
N GLU A 135 7.40 13.79 14.13
CA GLU A 135 6.72 15.03 14.47
C GLU A 135 5.73 15.45 13.38
N GLU A 136 6.14 15.37 12.10
CA GLU A 136 5.26 15.65 10.96
C GLU A 136 4.08 14.67 10.92
N LEU A 137 4.32 13.39 11.23
CA LEU A 137 3.28 12.37 11.24
C LEU A 137 2.28 12.60 12.40
N GLU A 138 2.75 12.93 13.60
CA GLU A 138 1.88 13.22 14.76
C GLU A 138 0.94 14.42 14.49
N LEU A 139 1.36 15.40 13.68
CA LEU A 139 0.50 16.54 13.30
C LEU A 139 -0.75 16.13 12.51
N ILE A 140 -0.70 15.00 11.78
CA ILE A 140 -1.82 14.53 10.95
C ILE A 140 -2.62 13.40 11.58
N LYS A 141 -2.24 12.93 12.78
CA LYS A 141 -2.84 11.75 13.45
C LYS A 141 -4.36 11.78 13.56
N ASN A 142 -4.92 12.96 13.84
CA ASN A 142 -6.36 13.15 14.05
C ASN A 142 -7.07 13.70 12.80
N ASP A 143 -6.41 13.69 11.65
CA ASP A 143 -6.94 14.20 10.37
C ASP A 143 -7.04 13.05 9.35
N PRO A 144 -8.23 12.44 9.19
CA PRO A 144 -8.43 11.33 8.27
C PRO A 144 -8.12 11.67 6.81
N ASP A 145 -8.36 12.91 6.39
CA ASP A 145 -8.09 13.37 5.02
C ASP A 145 -6.58 13.40 4.77
N ARG A 146 -5.82 13.97 5.72
CA ARG A 146 -4.36 14.00 5.66
C ARG A 146 -3.73 12.61 5.71
N ILE A 147 -4.24 11.71 6.53
CA ILE A 147 -3.79 10.31 6.56
C ILE A 147 -4.08 9.61 5.23
N MET A 148 -5.24 9.88 4.62
CA MET A 148 -5.55 9.35 3.28
C MET A 148 -4.56 9.87 2.24
N MET A 149 -4.29 11.18 2.19
CA MET A 149 -3.34 11.77 1.25
C MET A 149 -1.92 11.23 1.47
N GLN A 150 -1.48 11.10 2.72
CA GLN A 150 -0.20 10.45 3.08
C GLN A 150 -0.12 9.04 2.47
N GLY A 151 -1.16 8.23 2.66
CA GLY A 151 -1.21 6.87 2.12
C GLY A 151 -1.21 6.80 0.59
N LEU A 152 -1.94 7.69 -0.09
CA LEU A 152 -1.97 7.74 -1.55
C LEU A 152 -0.58 8.11 -2.13
N MET A 153 0.10 9.10 -1.55
CA MET A 153 1.45 9.49 -1.96
C MET A 153 2.47 8.36 -1.77
N ILE A 154 2.44 7.70 -0.61
CA ILE A 154 3.30 6.55 -0.32
C ILE A 154 3.04 5.43 -1.34
N TRP A 155 1.78 5.13 -1.62
CA TRP A 155 1.42 4.04 -2.51
C TRP A 155 1.86 4.31 -3.95
N GLU A 156 1.63 5.52 -4.47
CA GLU A 156 2.11 5.90 -5.81
C GLU A 156 3.63 5.85 -5.92
N ARG A 157 4.35 6.27 -4.88
CA ARG A 157 5.82 6.17 -4.83
C ARG A 157 6.30 4.72 -4.86
N LEU A 158 5.64 3.84 -4.11
CA LEU A 158 6.06 2.44 -3.99
C LEU A 158 5.72 1.62 -5.22
N ASN A 159 4.45 1.60 -5.61
CA ASN A 159 3.97 0.77 -6.71
C ASN A 159 2.58 1.19 -7.18
N ILE A 160 2.47 1.60 -8.45
CA ILE A 160 1.17 1.86 -9.08
C ILE A 160 0.59 0.51 -9.52
N THR A 161 -0.36 -0.02 -8.74
CA THR A 161 -1.08 -1.27 -9.03
C THR A 161 -2.52 -1.00 -9.43
N PHE A 162 -3.23 -2.05 -9.87
CA PHE A 162 -4.67 -1.97 -10.06
C PHE A 162 -5.42 -1.56 -8.78
N ASP A 163 -5.03 -2.10 -7.62
CA ASP A 163 -5.63 -1.77 -6.34
C ASP A 163 -5.41 -0.31 -5.96
N PHE A 164 -4.23 0.24 -6.25
CA PHE A 164 -3.98 1.67 -6.07
C PHE A 164 -4.90 2.54 -6.95
N LEU A 165 -5.07 2.19 -8.22
CA LEU A 165 -5.98 2.91 -9.12
C LEU A 165 -7.43 2.84 -8.64
N ASN A 166 -7.87 1.67 -8.14
CA ASN A 166 -9.19 1.54 -7.52
C ASN A 166 -9.33 2.39 -6.26
N GLN A 167 -8.28 2.51 -5.46
CA GLN A 167 -8.28 3.35 -4.28
C GLN A 167 -8.43 4.84 -4.66
N LEU A 168 -7.71 5.33 -5.67
CA LEU A 168 -7.90 6.69 -6.19
C LEU A 168 -9.35 6.93 -6.64
N ASN A 169 -9.93 5.99 -7.39
CA ASN A 169 -11.32 6.09 -7.84
C ASN A 169 -12.32 6.05 -6.68
N THR A 170 -12.07 5.22 -5.67
CA THR A 170 -12.90 5.13 -4.46
C THR A 170 -12.86 6.43 -3.67
N GLN A 171 -11.68 7.06 -3.52
CA GLN A 171 -11.56 8.36 -2.88
C GLN A 171 -12.20 9.48 -3.70
N ALA A 172 -12.07 9.45 -5.03
CA ALA A 172 -12.78 10.40 -5.90
C ALA A 172 -14.30 10.32 -5.71
N LEU A 173 -14.86 9.10 -5.63
CA LEU A 173 -16.28 8.89 -5.35
C LEU A 173 -16.68 9.41 -3.96
N TYR A 174 -15.83 9.19 -2.95
CA TYR A 174 -16.04 9.72 -1.60
C TYR A 174 -16.14 11.26 -1.61
N TYR A 175 -15.21 11.96 -2.27
CA TYR A 175 -15.28 13.42 -2.39
C TYR A 175 -16.49 13.90 -3.18
N ALA A 176 -16.87 13.20 -4.25
CA ALA A 176 -18.06 13.55 -5.03
C ALA A 176 -19.33 13.45 -4.17
N ASN A 177 -19.46 12.41 -3.35
CA ASN A 177 -20.58 12.25 -2.42
C ASN A 177 -20.65 13.36 -1.35
N ASN A 178 -19.50 13.96 -1.01
CA ASN A 178 -19.39 15.11 -0.10
C ASN A 178 -19.46 16.47 -0.81
N ILE A 179 -19.83 16.52 -2.11
CA ILE A 179 -19.97 17.76 -2.90
C ILE A 179 -18.60 18.45 -3.15
N GLU A 180 -17.49 17.75 -2.92
CA GLU A 180 -16.12 18.22 -3.21
C GLU A 180 -15.70 17.85 -4.65
N TYR A 181 -16.50 18.29 -5.62
CA TYR A 181 -16.36 17.86 -7.02
C TYR A 181 -14.99 18.15 -7.64
N GLN A 182 -14.34 19.26 -7.26
CA GLN A 182 -13.02 19.61 -7.76
C GLN A 182 -11.97 18.56 -7.36
N ARG A 183 -11.96 18.14 -6.08
CA ARG A 183 -11.07 17.09 -5.58
C ARG A 183 -11.37 15.74 -6.23
N ALA A 184 -12.65 15.41 -6.40
CA ALA A 184 -13.07 14.21 -7.09
C ALA A 184 -12.54 14.15 -8.54
N ILE A 185 -12.68 15.24 -9.29
CA ILE A 185 -12.20 15.34 -10.68
C ILE A 185 -10.67 15.22 -10.74
N GLN A 186 -9.94 15.88 -9.85
CA GLN A 186 -8.48 15.80 -9.79
C GLN A 186 -8.00 14.35 -9.58
N LEU A 187 -8.56 13.64 -8.60
CA LEU A 187 -8.19 12.25 -8.31
C LEU A 187 -8.55 11.30 -9.45
N TYR A 188 -9.76 11.43 -10.01
CA TYR A 188 -10.20 10.59 -11.12
C TYR A 188 -9.33 10.81 -12.37
N THR A 189 -9.02 12.07 -12.69
CA THR A 189 -8.16 12.42 -13.83
C THR A 189 -6.75 11.88 -13.64
N HIS A 190 -6.20 11.97 -12.42
CA HIS A 190 -4.90 11.40 -12.10
C HIS A 190 -4.89 9.87 -12.23
N ALA A 191 -5.94 9.19 -11.75
CA ALA A 191 -6.08 7.75 -11.93
C ALA A 191 -6.12 7.35 -13.42
N CYS A 192 -6.83 8.10 -14.27
CA CYS A 192 -6.81 7.90 -15.71
C CYS A 192 -5.42 8.10 -16.31
N TYR A 193 -4.72 9.17 -15.93
CA TYR A 193 -3.37 9.45 -16.39
C TYR A 193 -2.39 8.33 -16.02
N LEU A 194 -2.38 7.92 -14.75
CA LEU A 194 -1.50 6.86 -14.27
C LEU A 194 -1.78 5.54 -14.99
N ARG A 195 -3.05 5.20 -15.22
CA ARG A 195 -3.43 4.00 -15.96
C ARG A 195 -2.89 3.98 -17.39
N ILE A 196 -3.02 5.10 -18.11
CA ILE A 196 -2.48 5.23 -19.48
C ILE A 196 -0.96 5.09 -19.45
N LYS A 197 -0.31 5.74 -18.48
CA LYS A 197 1.15 5.72 -18.30
C LYS A 197 1.69 4.32 -18.00
N THR A 198 1.01 3.55 -17.15
CA THR A 198 1.47 2.23 -16.71
C THR A 198 1.01 1.08 -17.60
N GLN A 199 0.09 1.34 -18.54
CA GLN A 199 -0.51 0.31 -19.40
C GLN A 199 -1.15 -0.85 -18.61
N ILE A 200 -1.63 -0.57 -17.39
CA ILE A 200 -2.33 -1.57 -16.59
C ILE A 200 -3.67 -1.87 -17.27
N ASP A 201 -3.75 -3.05 -17.87
CA ASP A 201 -4.98 -3.54 -18.48
C ASP A 201 -5.93 -4.04 -17.39
N VAL A 202 -7.17 -3.59 -17.47
CA VAL A 202 -8.24 -4.03 -16.58
C VAL A 202 -9.40 -4.40 -17.46
N HIS A 203 -9.59 -5.70 -17.64
CA HIS A 203 -10.55 -6.26 -18.57
C HIS A 203 -12.04 -5.87 -18.29
N GLY A 204 -12.34 -5.13 -17.20
CA GLY A 204 -13.71 -4.68 -16.83
C GLY A 204 -14.00 -3.17 -16.90
N TYR A 205 -13.01 -2.28 -16.79
CA TYR A 205 -13.28 -0.83 -16.64
C TYR A 205 -13.72 -0.12 -17.94
N LEU A 206 -13.45 -0.71 -19.11
CA LEU A 206 -13.98 -0.17 -20.36
C LEU A 206 -15.51 -0.24 -20.39
N GLU A 207 -16.13 -1.15 -19.65
CA GLU A 207 -17.58 -1.16 -19.46
C GLU A 207 -18.03 -0.03 -18.52
N ASP A 208 -17.30 0.24 -17.43
CA ASP A 208 -17.63 1.34 -16.51
C ASP A 208 -17.51 2.72 -17.18
N LEU A 209 -16.46 2.96 -17.99
CA LEU A 209 -16.34 4.17 -18.81
C LEU A 209 -17.43 4.26 -19.89
N LYS A 210 -17.83 3.13 -20.49
CA LYS A 210 -18.97 3.08 -21.42
C LYS A 210 -20.30 3.35 -20.71
N ASN A 211 -20.41 3.03 -19.43
CA ASN A 211 -21.60 3.32 -18.63
C ASN A 211 -21.64 4.79 -18.18
N CYS A 212 -20.50 5.38 -17.79
CA CYS A 212 -20.41 6.81 -17.48
C CYS A 212 -20.64 7.71 -18.70
N THR A 213 -20.24 7.28 -19.90
CA THR A 213 -20.50 8.03 -21.15
C THR A 213 -21.92 7.84 -21.70
N LYS A 214 -22.69 6.90 -21.15
CA LYS A 214 -24.12 6.70 -21.43
C LYS A 214 -25.05 7.48 -20.50
N ILE A 215 -24.53 8.43 -19.72
CA ILE A 215 -25.37 9.38 -18.99
C ILE A 215 -25.99 10.33 -20.01
N ASN A 216 -27.23 10.04 -20.41
CA ASN A 216 -28.10 11.00 -21.07
C ASN A 216 -28.40 12.12 -20.07
N TRP A 217 -27.78 13.28 -20.25
CA TRP A 217 -28.26 14.52 -19.63
C TRP A 217 -29.62 14.85 -20.25
N GLN A 218 -30.70 14.50 -19.54
CA GLN A 218 -32.03 15.06 -19.76
C GLN A 218 -32.20 16.33 -18.92
#